data_AF-C8PJS2-F1
#
_entry.id   AF-C8PJS2-F1
#
_cell.length_a   1.000
_cell.length_b   1.000
_cell.length_c   1.000
_cell.angle_alpha   90.00
_cell.angle_beta   90.00
_cell.angle_gamma   90.00
#
_symmetry.space_group_name_H-M   'P 1'
#
loop_
_entity.id
_entity.type
_entity.pdbx_description
1 polymer ?
#
loop_
_entity_poly.entity_id
_entity_poly.type
_entity_poly.pdbx_seq_one_letter_code
_entity_poly.pdbx_strand_id
1 'polypeptide(L)'
;MGYDISYHAIGKDEISQWYFKPLKLAQKGDFEAIAKIAREAGMDEFYVEKYADGFRSALQYGTGGIFNKTHGFHLAVAQGYFREYFYTRGTAFSFLAAQNSKFKPYISDWREVLPAEFLAEFSGEIHNEIIENYCCGAYLGAADVQNLLRDYEADGEIKEAIDEFYAQNLPVFLNALNFAAELGVGLLEATEVVEPNPIDLNRSESFSNLFNCDTQGALIYAEIAAQQIGEAIERSKAGGGVRMVRENFTLRSANATGGSSAMETDGGEMKASGENSVPRSGDTIEDGSENSAAEDREDATSAGGEKSLFGKIKGLFK
;
A
#
# COMPACT_ATOMS: atom_id res chain seq x y z
N MET A 1 1.65 3.99 -13.04
CA MET A 1 1.73 2.63 -12.46
C MET A 1 0.46 2.41 -11.65
N GLY A 2 0.02 1.17 -11.46
CA GLY A 2 -1.13 0.89 -10.59
C GLY A 2 -0.79 1.11 -9.12
N TYR A 3 -1.80 1.05 -8.27
CA TYR A 3 -1.66 0.86 -6.82
C TYR A 3 -1.56 -0.62 -6.49
N ASP A 4 -0.90 -0.95 -5.38
CA ASP A 4 -0.82 -2.30 -4.83
C ASP A 4 -1.84 -2.41 -3.69
N ILE A 5 -3.03 -2.93 -4.00
CA ILE A 5 -4.18 -2.90 -3.08
C ILE A 5 -4.19 -4.17 -2.24
N SER A 6 -4.38 -4.02 -0.93
CA SER A 6 -4.59 -5.11 0.01
C SER A 6 -5.95 -5.00 0.71
N TYR A 7 -6.59 -6.15 0.95
CA TYR A 7 -7.89 -6.28 1.59
C TYR A 7 -7.77 -7.11 2.87
N HIS A 8 -8.20 -6.51 3.97
CA HIS A 8 -7.99 -6.96 5.34
C HIS A 8 -9.34 -7.16 6.02
N ALA A 9 -9.75 -8.40 6.25
CA ALA A 9 -10.92 -8.67 7.09
C ALA A 9 -10.62 -8.17 8.52
N ILE A 10 -11.45 -7.27 9.07
CA ILE A 10 -11.30 -6.72 10.43
C ILE A 10 -12.60 -6.11 10.97
N GLY A 11 -12.94 -6.38 12.23
CA GLY A 11 -14.11 -5.83 12.93
C GLY A 11 -13.77 -4.66 13.85
N LYS A 12 -14.78 -3.89 14.30
CA LYS A 12 -14.60 -2.72 15.18
C LYS A 12 -13.86 -3.06 16.48
N ASP A 13 -14.16 -4.22 17.08
CA ASP A 13 -13.49 -4.69 18.30
C ASP A 13 -12.03 -5.08 18.05
N GLU A 14 -11.73 -5.67 16.87
CA GLU A 14 -10.38 -6.04 16.45
C GLU A 14 -9.53 -4.81 16.10
N ILE A 15 -10.12 -3.76 15.48
CA ILE A 15 -9.49 -2.45 15.28
C ILE A 15 -9.02 -1.88 16.63
N SER A 16 -9.85 -2.00 17.69
CA SER A 16 -9.46 -1.62 19.04
C SER A 16 -8.39 -2.56 19.63
N GLN A 17 -8.55 -3.88 19.48
CA GLN A 17 -7.70 -4.89 20.10
C GLN A 17 -6.29 -4.96 19.51
N TRP A 18 -6.15 -4.92 18.18
CA TRP A 18 -4.90 -5.16 17.47
C TRP A 18 -4.15 -3.87 17.11
N TYR A 19 -4.78 -2.70 17.27
CA TYR A 19 -4.12 -1.42 16.99
C TYR A 19 -4.27 -0.39 18.11
N PHE A 20 -5.48 0.08 18.45
CA PHE A 20 -5.59 1.23 19.38
C PHE A 20 -5.23 0.92 20.85
N LYS A 21 -5.51 -0.29 21.35
CA LYS A 21 -5.03 -0.73 22.68
C LYS A 21 -3.50 -0.86 22.70
N PRO A 22 -2.85 -1.57 21.75
CA PRO A 22 -1.40 -1.54 21.56
C PRO A 22 -0.78 -0.14 21.45
N LEU A 23 -1.38 0.78 20.70
CA LEU A 23 -0.91 2.16 20.58
C LEU A 23 -0.85 2.86 21.96
N LYS A 24 -1.86 2.67 22.81
CA LYS A 24 -1.88 3.16 24.20
C LYS A 24 -0.88 2.46 25.13
N LEU A 25 -0.45 1.24 24.81
CA LEU A 25 0.63 0.54 25.53
C LEU A 25 2.00 1.08 25.08
N ALA A 26 2.20 1.28 23.78
CA ALA A 26 3.39 1.90 23.21
C ALA A 26 3.62 3.32 23.76
N GLN A 27 2.56 4.12 23.89
CA GLN A 27 2.61 5.45 24.50
C GLN A 27 3.10 5.44 25.97
N LYS A 28 2.99 4.31 26.66
CA LYS A 28 3.48 4.08 28.03
C LYS A 28 4.85 3.38 28.06
N GLY A 29 5.40 3.02 26.90
CA GLY A 29 6.63 2.23 26.77
C GLY A 29 6.45 0.71 26.99
N ASP A 30 5.22 0.22 27.10
CA ASP A 30 4.92 -1.18 27.43
C ASP A 30 4.83 -2.07 26.17
N PHE A 31 5.97 -2.26 25.51
CA PHE A 31 6.07 -3.10 24.30
C PHE A 31 5.91 -4.60 24.59
N GLU A 32 6.22 -5.06 25.81
CA GLU A 32 6.03 -6.46 26.20
C GLU A 32 4.54 -6.82 26.31
N ALA A 33 3.69 -5.91 26.80
CA ALA A 33 2.24 -6.11 26.74
C ALA A 33 1.70 -6.17 25.29
N ILE A 34 2.34 -5.48 24.33
CA ILE A 34 2.00 -5.59 22.90
C ILE A 34 2.42 -6.96 22.35
N ALA A 35 3.65 -7.38 22.63
CA ALA A 35 4.16 -8.71 22.25
C ALA A 35 3.26 -9.83 22.82
N LYS A 36 2.79 -9.67 24.07
CA LYS A 36 1.85 -10.60 24.70
C LYS A 36 0.52 -10.73 23.93
N ILE A 37 -0.03 -9.64 23.39
CA ILE A 37 -1.26 -9.70 22.55
C ILE A 37 -1.03 -10.57 21.31
N ALA A 38 0.13 -10.44 20.66
CA ALA A 38 0.48 -11.26 19.50
C ALA A 38 0.72 -12.74 19.86
N ARG A 39 1.45 -13.03 20.96
CA ARG A 39 1.66 -14.40 21.44
C ARG A 39 0.35 -15.09 21.84
N GLU A 40 -0.58 -14.36 22.47
CA GLU A 40 -1.91 -14.88 22.84
C GLU A 40 -2.80 -15.17 21.61
N ALA A 41 -2.53 -14.54 20.47
CA ALA A 41 -3.12 -14.88 19.18
C ALA A 41 -2.43 -16.05 18.45
N GLY A 42 -1.37 -16.64 19.03
CA GLY A 42 -0.64 -17.77 18.44
C GLY A 42 0.36 -17.38 17.34
N MET A 43 0.77 -16.10 17.28
CA MET A 43 1.76 -15.60 16.31
C MET A 43 3.16 -16.14 16.60
N ASP A 44 3.91 -16.54 15.57
CA ASP A 44 5.31 -16.94 15.69
C ASP A 44 6.18 -15.80 16.24
N GLU A 45 7.14 -16.10 17.13
CA GLU A 45 7.90 -15.09 17.90
C GLU A 45 8.63 -14.06 17.02
N PHE A 46 9.13 -14.46 15.85
CA PHE A 46 9.73 -13.54 14.86
C PHE A 46 8.75 -12.47 14.35
N TYR A 47 7.46 -12.81 14.25
CA TYR A 47 6.40 -11.88 13.86
C TYR A 47 5.85 -11.10 15.05
N VAL A 48 5.87 -11.69 16.26
CA VAL A 48 5.55 -10.99 17.53
C VAL A 48 6.46 -9.77 17.71
N GLU A 49 7.78 -9.94 17.55
CA GLU A 49 8.76 -8.85 17.65
C GLU A 49 8.46 -7.76 16.61
N LYS A 50 8.26 -8.13 15.33
CA LYS A 50 7.94 -7.18 14.26
C LYS A 50 6.65 -6.40 14.49
N TYR A 51 5.59 -7.08 14.94
CA TYR A 51 4.32 -6.45 15.26
C TYR A 51 4.46 -5.42 16.39
N ALA A 52 5.15 -5.78 17.49
CA ALA A 52 5.39 -4.87 18.60
C ALA A 52 6.27 -3.68 18.19
N ASP A 53 7.33 -3.94 17.41
CA ASP A 53 8.28 -2.93 16.93
C ASP A 53 7.63 -1.93 15.96
N GLY A 54 6.64 -2.34 15.16
CA GLY A 54 5.87 -1.46 14.28
C GLY A 54 5.29 -0.24 15.00
N PHE A 55 4.86 -0.39 16.26
CA PHE A 55 4.32 0.72 17.04
C PHE A 55 5.33 1.85 17.32
N ARG A 56 6.65 1.62 17.18
CA ARG A 56 7.65 2.71 17.26
C ARG A 56 7.51 3.71 16.11
N SER A 57 7.03 3.28 14.94
CA SER A 57 6.63 4.16 13.85
C SER A 57 5.29 4.82 14.14
N ALA A 58 4.33 4.07 14.68
CA ALA A 58 3.00 4.59 15.04
C ALA A 58 3.05 5.72 16.08
N LEU A 59 4.02 5.70 17.00
CA LEU A 59 4.24 6.77 17.98
C LEU A 59 4.77 8.09 17.39
N GLN A 60 5.33 8.06 16.18
CA GLN A 60 5.77 9.28 15.49
C GLN A 60 4.61 10.00 14.79
N TYR A 61 3.49 9.31 14.61
CA TYR A 61 2.27 9.90 14.07
C TYR A 61 1.54 10.68 15.17
N GLY A 62 1.69 12.00 15.13
CA GLY A 62 0.93 12.91 15.98
C GLY A 62 -0.54 13.03 15.56
N THR A 63 -1.34 13.69 16.41
CA THR A 63 -2.80 13.78 16.26
C THR A 63 -3.31 14.68 15.13
N GLY A 64 -2.45 15.45 14.48
CA GLY A 64 -2.82 16.41 13.42
C GLY A 64 -2.53 15.95 11.98
N GLY A 65 -2.11 14.70 11.77
CA GLY A 65 -1.83 14.16 10.42
C GLY A 65 -3.10 13.75 9.66
N ILE A 66 -2.93 13.17 8.47
CA ILE A 66 -4.05 12.49 7.78
C ILE A 66 -4.13 11.07 8.32
N PHE A 67 -5.26 10.67 8.89
CA PHE A 67 -5.48 9.35 9.49
C PHE A 67 -5.11 8.23 8.53
N ASN A 68 -5.60 8.29 7.29
CA ASN A 68 -5.40 7.27 6.26
C ASN A 68 -3.93 6.92 6.05
N LYS A 69 -3.04 7.93 6.02
CA LYS A 69 -1.59 7.77 5.80
C LYS A 69 -0.78 7.41 7.05
N THR A 70 -1.40 7.50 8.21
CA THR A 70 -0.72 7.36 9.50
C THR A 70 -1.28 6.14 10.23
N HIS A 71 -2.28 6.37 11.08
CA HIS A 71 -2.86 5.32 11.90
C HIS A 71 -3.72 4.33 11.09
N GLY A 72 -4.34 4.76 9.99
CA GLY A 72 -5.13 3.92 9.10
C GLY A 72 -4.28 2.93 8.30
N PHE A 73 -3.20 3.39 7.66
CA PHE A 73 -2.21 2.50 7.03
C PHE A 73 -1.63 1.52 8.05
N HIS A 74 -1.19 2.02 9.21
CA HIS A 74 -0.60 1.17 10.24
C HIS A 74 -1.60 0.18 10.86
N LEU A 75 -2.89 0.50 10.88
CA LEU A 75 -3.97 -0.43 11.26
C LEU A 75 -4.08 -1.61 10.27
N ALA A 76 -4.00 -1.36 8.96
CA ALA A 76 -3.99 -2.42 7.95
C ALA A 76 -2.71 -3.28 8.06
N VAL A 77 -1.55 -2.63 8.24
CA VAL A 77 -0.29 -3.33 8.53
C VAL A 77 -0.39 -4.20 9.77
N ALA A 78 -0.97 -3.69 10.86
CA ALA A 78 -1.17 -4.43 12.10
C ALA A 78 -2.11 -5.63 11.92
N GLN A 79 -3.22 -5.48 11.18
CA GLN A 79 -4.16 -6.57 10.88
C GLN A 79 -3.44 -7.75 10.23
N GLY A 80 -2.58 -7.48 9.24
CA GLY A 80 -1.96 -8.53 8.42
C GLY A 80 -1.01 -9.45 9.21
N TYR A 81 -0.62 -9.10 10.44
CA TYR A 81 0.12 -10.00 11.33
C TYR A 81 -0.79 -11.08 11.95
N PHE A 82 -2.07 -10.79 12.19
CA PHE A 82 -2.99 -11.68 12.92
C PHE A 82 -3.78 -12.65 12.03
N ARG A 83 -4.03 -12.28 10.77
CA ARG A 83 -4.97 -13.00 9.91
C ARG A 83 -4.61 -12.83 8.43
N GLU A 84 -5.08 -13.78 7.63
CA GLU A 84 -5.03 -13.74 6.17
C GLU A 84 -5.59 -12.42 5.60
N TYR A 85 -4.93 -11.93 4.56
CA TYR A 85 -5.31 -10.74 3.80
C TYR A 85 -5.00 -10.96 2.31
N PHE A 86 -5.73 -10.26 1.45
CA PHE A 86 -5.75 -10.52 0.01
C PHE A 86 -5.14 -9.36 -0.76
N TYR A 87 -4.55 -9.62 -1.92
CA TYR A 87 -3.89 -8.59 -2.74
C TYR A 87 -4.51 -8.48 -4.13
N THR A 88 -4.65 -7.28 -4.66
CA THR A 88 -5.03 -7.05 -6.07
C THR A 88 -4.24 -5.90 -6.69
N ARG A 89 -3.94 -6.00 -7.99
CA ARG A 89 -3.23 -4.93 -8.71
C ARG A 89 -4.22 -3.92 -9.29
N GLY A 90 -4.21 -2.70 -8.75
CA GLY A 90 -4.89 -1.54 -9.32
C GLY A 90 -6.42 -1.48 -9.18
N THR A 91 -7.06 -2.44 -8.52
CA THR A 91 -8.51 -2.50 -8.30
C THR A 91 -8.82 -2.29 -6.83
N ALA A 92 -9.39 -1.14 -6.47
CA ALA A 92 -9.79 -0.82 -5.09
C ALA A 92 -11.30 -0.55 -5.01
N PHE A 93 -11.91 -0.81 -3.86
CA PHE A 93 -13.31 -0.51 -3.61
C PHE A 93 -13.58 1.00 -3.59
N SER A 94 -12.65 1.82 -3.06
CA SER A 94 -12.71 3.29 -3.24
C SER A 94 -12.81 3.69 -4.71
N PHE A 95 -12.01 3.07 -5.58
CA PHE A 95 -11.98 3.42 -7.01
C PHE A 95 -13.28 2.99 -7.70
N LEU A 96 -13.84 1.83 -7.36
CA LEU A 96 -15.17 1.41 -7.80
C LEU A 96 -16.26 2.39 -7.35
N ALA A 97 -16.25 2.81 -6.07
CA ALA A 97 -17.22 3.76 -5.52
C ALA A 97 -17.06 5.20 -6.04
N ALA A 98 -15.87 5.58 -6.48
CA ALA A 98 -15.62 6.83 -7.19
C ALA A 98 -16.17 6.80 -8.63
N GLN A 99 -16.06 5.66 -9.33
CA GLN A 99 -16.59 5.48 -10.69
C GLN A 99 -18.10 5.24 -10.72
N ASN A 100 -18.65 4.54 -9.73
CA ASN A 100 -20.06 4.20 -9.63
C ASN A 100 -20.59 4.49 -8.22
N SER A 101 -21.41 5.55 -8.11
CA SER A 101 -21.93 6.03 -6.82
C SER A 101 -22.85 5.04 -6.09
N LYS A 102 -23.35 3.99 -6.77
CA LYS A 102 -24.13 2.90 -6.14
C LYS A 102 -23.33 2.14 -5.08
N PHE A 103 -22.00 2.21 -5.10
CA PHE A 103 -21.15 1.53 -4.10
C PHE A 103 -20.82 2.38 -2.87
N LYS A 104 -21.05 3.70 -2.91
CA LYS A 104 -20.80 4.57 -1.75
C LYS A 104 -21.57 4.19 -0.48
N PRO A 105 -22.84 3.70 -0.54
CA PRO A 105 -23.58 3.29 0.65
C PRO A 105 -23.00 2.10 1.42
N TYR A 106 -22.11 1.28 0.84
CA TYR A 106 -21.44 0.18 1.56
C TYR A 106 -20.22 0.65 2.35
N ILE A 107 -19.74 1.87 2.14
CA ILE A 107 -18.58 2.43 2.83
C ILE A 107 -19.05 3.09 4.13
N SER A 108 -18.60 2.57 5.27
CA SER A 108 -18.86 3.20 6.57
C SER A 108 -18.02 4.48 6.75
N ASP A 109 -18.53 5.47 7.49
CA ASP A 109 -17.69 6.59 7.93
C ASP A 109 -16.70 6.11 8.99
N TRP A 110 -15.40 6.33 8.78
CA TRP A 110 -14.36 6.04 9.76
C TRP A 110 -14.63 6.69 11.11
N ARG A 111 -15.29 7.85 11.16
CA ARG A 111 -15.68 8.52 12.42
C ARG A 111 -16.68 7.71 13.26
N GLU A 112 -17.40 6.77 12.66
CA GLU A 112 -18.30 5.84 13.37
C GLU A 112 -17.63 4.48 13.69
N VAL A 113 -16.43 4.25 13.14
CA VAL A 113 -15.66 3.00 13.27
C VAL A 113 -14.56 3.14 14.33
N LEU A 114 -13.94 4.32 14.40
CA LEU A 114 -12.80 4.60 15.26
C LEU A 114 -13.19 4.76 16.75
N PRO A 115 -12.31 4.38 17.70
CA PRO A 115 -12.57 4.54 19.13
C PRO A 115 -12.79 6.01 19.53
N ALA A 116 -13.81 6.26 20.35
CA ALA A 116 -14.20 7.60 20.76
C ALA A 116 -13.08 8.37 21.49
N GLU A 117 -12.26 7.66 22.28
CA GLU A 117 -11.05 8.21 22.89
C GLU A 117 -10.02 8.75 21.87
N PHE A 118 -9.84 8.07 20.74
CA PHE A 118 -8.89 8.47 19.72
C PHE A 118 -9.43 9.69 18.97
N LEU A 119 -10.72 9.69 18.63
CA LEU A 119 -11.40 10.82 18.01
C LEU A 119 -11.46 12.07 18.91
N ALA A 120 -11.39 11.91 20.24
CA ALA A 120 -11.31 13.03 21.18
C ALA A 120 -9.92 13.70 21.22
N GLU A 121 -8.86 12.96 20.87
CA GLU A 121 -7.46 13.44 20.84
C GLU A 121 -7.01 13.82 19.41
N PHE A 122 -7.58 13.18 18.39
CA PHE A 122 -7.22 13.35 16.98
C PHE A 122 -7.84 14.62 16.38
N SER A 123 -6.99 15.53 15.89
CA SER A 123 -7.39 16.82 15.31
C SER A 123 -7.11 16.92 13.81
N GLY A 124 -6.71 15.81 13.17
CA GLY A 124 -6.34 15.72 11.77
C GLY A 124 -7.49 15.37 10.83
N GLU A 125 -7.14 15.06 9.58
CA GLU A 125 -8.11 14.68 8.55
C GLU A 125 -8.40 13.17 8.55
N ILE A 126 -9.64 12.80 8.22
CA ILE A 126 -10.10 11.41 8.08
C ILE A 126 -10.95 11.33 6.81
N HIS A 127 -10.50 10.51 5.86
CA HIS A 127 -11.12 10.27 4.55
C HIS A 127 -11.65 8.84 4.48
N ASN A 128 -12.78 8.62 3.81
CA ASN A 128 -13.40 7.28 3.68
C ASN A 128 -13.00 6.58 2.37
N GLU A 129 -11.90 7.02 1.76
CA GLU A 129 -11.40 6.56 0.47
C GLU A 129 -9.87 6.63 0.41
N ILE A 130 -9.27 5.90 -0.54
CA ILE A 130 -7.83 5.97 -0.86
C ILE A 130 -7.52 7.36 -1.44
N ILE A 131 -6.58 8.07 -0.82
CA ILE A 131 -6.15 9.40 -1.27
C ILE A 131 -4.79 9.41 -1.99
N GLU A 132 -3.88 8.48 -1.67
CA GLU A 132 -2.56 8.31 -2.30
C GLU A 132 -1.91 6.98 -1.87
N ASN A 133 -0.62 6.79 -2.16
CA ASN A 133 0.13 5.58 -1.77
C ASN A 133 0.33 5.49 -0.25
N TYR A 134 0.57 4.28 0.26
CA TYR A 134 0.78 3.97 1.68
C TYR A 134 -0.34 4.55 2.59
N CYS A 135 -1.60 4.30 2.22
CA CYS A 135 -2.77 4.76 2.99
C CYS A 135 -3.86 3.68 3.09
N CYS A 136 -4.71 3.75 4.13
CA CYS A 136 -5.96 2.98 4.12
C CYS A 136 -7.06 3.71 3.33
N GLY A 137 -8.01 2.94 2.80
CA GLY A 137 -9.12 3.45 2.01
C GLY A 137 -10.48 3.25 2.67
N ALA A 138 -11.40 2.72 1.86
CA ALA A 138 -12.73 2.33 2.29
C ALA A 138 -12.68 1.24 3.38
N TYR A 139 -13.62 1.33 4.31
CA TYR A 139 -13.96 0.27 5.25
C TYR A 139 -15.44 -0.07 5.08
N LEU A 140 -15.73 -1.34 4.80
CA LEU A 140 -17.09 -1.87 4.76
C LEU A 140 -17.37 -2.49 6.14
N GLY A 141 -18.42 -2.04 6.82
CA GLY A 141 -18.86 -2.67 8.07
C GLY A 141 -19.32 -4.11 7.84
N ALA A 142 -19.36 -4.95 8.89
CA ALA A 142 -19.78 -6.35 8.75
C ALA A 142 -21.19 -6.50 8.14
N ALA A 143 -22.11 -5.57 8.43
CA ALA A 143 -23.42 -5.53 7.79
C ALA A 143 -23.34 -5.16 6.30
N ASP A 144 -22.41 -4.28 5.92
CA ASP A 144 -22.24 -3.80 4.55
C ASP A 144 -21.50 -4.81 3.67
N VAL A 145 -20.56 -5.58 4.25
CA VAL A 145 -19.99 -6.80 3.66
C VAL A 145 -21.09 -7.80 3.29
N GLN A 146 -21.99 -8.09 4.24
CA GLN A 146 -23.13 -9.01 4.03
C GLN A 146 -24.16 -8.46 3.03
N ASN A 147 -24.43 -7.14 3.06
CA ASN A 147 -25.28 -6.48 2.08
C ASN A 147 -24.69 -6.58 0.67
N LEU A 148 -23.40 -6.23 0.51
CA LEU A 148 -22.71 -6.27 -0.78
C LEU A 148 -22.67 -7.67 -1.37
N LEU A 149 -22.40 -8.69 -0.55
CA LEU A 149 -22.38 -10.08 -0.99
C LEU A 149 -23.78 -10.53 -1.48
N ARG A 150 -24.83 -10.27 -0.70
CA ARG A 150 -26.22 -10.54 -1.11
C ARG A 150 -26.59 -9.82 -2.41
N ASP A 151 -26.19 -8.56 -2.55
CA ASP A 151 -26.55 -7.73 -3.71
C ASP A 151 -25.71 -8.10 -4.96
N TYR A 152 -24.53 -8.73 -4.77
CA TYR A 152 -23.77 -9.42 -5.81
C TYR A 152 -24.41 -10.76 -6.22
N GLU A 153 -24.84 -11.57 -5.26
CA GLU A 153 -25.55 -12.85 -5.49
C GLU A 153 -26.92 -12.68 -6.16
N ALA A 154 -27.52 -11.50 -6.06
CA ALA A 154 -28.79 -11.15 -6.69
C ALA A 154 -28.72 -11.02 -8.25
N ASP A 155 -27.54 -11.19 -8.85
CA ASP A 155 -27.32 -11.25 -10.31
C ASP A 155 -27.87 -10.02 -11.08
N GLY A 156 -27.65 -8.84 -10.52
CA GLY A 156 -28.06 -7.55 -11.09
C GLY A 156 -26.90 -6.56 -11.29
N GLU A 157 -27.23 -5.28 -11.45
CA GLU A 157 -26.29 -4.20 -11.78
C GLU A 157 -25.07 -4.09 -10.84
N ILE A 158 -25.20 -4.53 -9.58
CA ILE A 158 -24.09 -4.58 -8.60
C ILE A 158 -23.07 -5.65 -8.98
N LYS A 159 -23.56 -6.83 -9.43
CA LYS A 159 -22.72 -7.92 -9.92
C LYS A 159 -22.01 -7.53 -11.21
N GLU A 160 -22.76 -6.99 -12.18
CA GLU A 160 -22.21 -6.54 -13.47
C GLU A 160 -21.05 -5.54 -13.27
N ALA A 161 -21.26 -4.53 -12.41
CA ALA A 161 -20.24 -3.52 -12.13
C ALA A 161 -19.02 -4.06 -11.34
N ILE A 162 -19.20 -5.03 -10.43
CA ILE A 162 -18.09 -5.70 -9.74
C ILE A 162 -17.29 -6.57 -10.73
N ASP A 163 -17.98 -7.37 -11.56
CA ASP A 163 -17.35 -8.25 -12.55
C ASP A 163 -16.52 -7.46 -13.57
N GLU A 164 -17.08 -6.37 -14.13
CA GLU A 164 -16.39 -5.50 -15.08
C GLU A 164 -15.19 -4.78 -14.44
N PHE A 165 -15.36 -4.24 -13.22
CA PHE A 165 -14.33 -3.45 -12.57
C PHE A 165 -13.13 -4.29 -12.09
N TYR A 166 -13.38 -5.44 -11.45
CA TYR A 166 -12.30 -6.28 -10.93
C TYR A 166 -11.69 -7.20 -12.00
N ALA A 167 -12.46 -7.62 -13.01
CA ALA A 167 -12.00 -8.45 -14.12
C ALA A 167 -11.11 -9.63 -13.66
N GLN A 168 -9.82 -9.66 -14.03
CA GLN A 168 -8.87 -10.69 -13.58
C GLN A 168 -8.74 -10.84 -12.04
N ASN A 169 -8.94 -9.75 -11.29
CA ASN A 169 -8.79 -9.71 -9.83
C ASN A 169 -10.08 -10.13 -9.12
N LEU A 170 -11.19 -10.33 -9.85
CA LEU A 170 -12.51 -10.65 -9.30
C LEU A 170 -12.49 -11.82 -8.31
N PRO A 171 -11.84 -12.97 -8.59
CA PRO A 171 -11.83 -14.08 -7.65
C PRO A 171 -11.18 -13.72 -6.31
N VAL A 172 -10.14 -12.87 -6.33
CA VAL A 172 -9.41 -12.48 -5.12
C VAL A 172 -10.21 -11.47 -4.28
N PHE A 173 -10.91 -10.53 -4.93
CA PHE A 173 -11.84 -9.65 -4.24
C PHE A 173 -13.02 -10.42 -3.63
N LEU A 174 -13.57 -11.40 -4.35
CA LEU A 174 -14.64 -12.26 -3.83
C LEU A 174 -14.14 -13.15 -2.67
N ASN A 175 -12.92 -13.68 -2.72
CA ASN A 175 -12.32 -14.40 -1.59
C ASN A 175 -12.23 -13.49 -0.35
N ALA A 176 -11.74 -12.25 -0.51
CA ALA A 176 -11.65 -11.29 0.58
C ALA A 176 -13.01 -10.93 1.19
N LEU A 177 -14.03 -10.73 0.34
CA LEU A 177 -15.39 -10.40 0.77
C LEU A 177 -16.06 -11.58 1.50
N ASN A 178 -15.96 -12.79 0.95
CA ASN A 178 -16.49 -14.00 1.59
C ASN A 178 -15.78 -14.29 2.92
N PHE A 179 -14.45 -14.14 2.99
CA PHE A 179 -13.70 -14.36 4.22
C PHE A 179 -14.09 -13.39 5.34
N ALA A 180 -14.29 -12.10 5.01
CA ALA A 180 -14.85 -11.14 5.98
C ALA A 180 -16.30 -11.50 6.39
N ALA A 181 -17.11 -11.97 5.44
CA ALA A 181 -18.49 -12.38 5.68
C ALA A 181 -18.59 -13.61 6.61
N GLU A 182 -17.80 -14.66 6.36
CA GLU A 182 -17.71 -15.89 7.17
C GLU A 182 -17.29 -15.62 8.61
N LEU A 183 -16.37 -14.67 8.80
CA LEU A 183 -15.89 -14.23 10.11
C LEU A 183 -16.85 -13.26 10.82
N GLY A 184 -17.86 -12.72 10.11
CA GLY A 184 -18.79 -11.73 10.65
C GLY A 184 -18.15 -10.37 10.94
N VAL A 185 -17.07 -10.03 10.22
CA VAL A 185 -16.29 -8.79 10.41
C VAL A 185 -16.38 -7.86 9.20
N GLY A 186 -15.83 -6.65 9.32
CA GLY A 186 -15.74 -5.71 8.20
C GLY A 186 -14.60 -6.04 7.24
N LEU A 187 -14.49 -5.27 6.17
CA LEU A 187 -13.42 -5.37 5.17
C LEU A 187 -12.75 -4.00 5.00
N LEU A 188 -11.46 -3.93 5.34
CA LEU A 188 -10.61 -2.76 5.21
C LEU A 188 -9.73 -2.88 3.96
N GLU A 189 -9.69 -1.87 3.09
CA GLU A 189 -8.66 -1.79 2.06
C GLU A 189 -7.49 -0.88 2.46
N ALA A 190 -6.29 -1.18 1.97
CA ALA A 190 -5.13 -0.31 2.08
C ALA A 190 -4.21 -0.46 0.86
N THR A 191 -3.35 0.53 0.66
CA THR A 191 -2.39 0.58 -0.45
C THR A 191 -0.98 0.31 0.06
N GLU A 192 -0.21 -0.47 -0.70
CA GLU A 192 1.20 -0.79 -0.47
C GLU A 192 1.53 -1.42 0.90
N VAL A 193 0.61 -2.16 1.52
CA VAL A 193 0.92 -3.04 2.67
C VAL A 193 1.79 -4.23 2.23
N VAL A 194 1.62 -4.66 0.97
CA VAL A 194 2.46 -5.62 0.25
C VAL A 194 2.77 -5.03 -1.12
N GLU A 195 4.02 -5.18 -1.56
CA GLU A 195 4.54 -4.67 -2.83
C GLU A 195 5.13 -5.87 -3.61
N PRO A 196 4.30 -6.64 -4.35
CA PRO A 196 4.76 -7.82 -5.06
C PRO A 196 5.70 -7.48 -6.20
N ASN A 197 6.79 -8.25 -6.33
CA ASN A 197 7.68 -8.15 -7.47
C ASN A 197 7.25 -9.15 -8.56
N PRO A 198 6.59 -8.71 -9.65
CA PRO A 198 5.98 -9.61 -10.62
C PRO A 198 7.00 -10.36 -11.50
N ILE A 199 8.29 -10.02 -11.41
CA ILE A 199 9.38 -10.69 -12.15
C ILE A 199 10.00 -11.81 -11.32
N ASP A 200 10.09 -11.61 -10.00
CA ASP A 200 10.58 -12.58 -9.04
C ASP A 200 9.84 -12.39 -7.71
N LEU A 201 8.79 -13.19 -7.50
CA LEU A 201 7.92 -13.08 -6.32
C LEU A 201 8.67 -13.29 -5.00
N ASN A 202 9.85 -13.93 -5.00
CA ASN A 202 10.70 -14.07 -3.81
C ASN A 202 11.37 -12.74 -3.38
N ARG A 203 11.30 -11.73 -4.24
CA ARG A 203 11.77 -10.34 -4.00
C ARG A 203 10.61 -9.37 -3.82
N SER A 204 9.45 -9.87 -3.40
CA SER A 204 8.32 -9.06 -2.95
C SER A 204 8.58 -8.50 -1.56
N GLU A 205 8.11 -7.28 -1.30
CA GLU A 205 8.26 -6.61 -0.01
C GLU A 205 6.90 -6.49 0.70
N SER A 206 6.90 -6.36 2.03
CA SER A 206 5.69 -6.09 2.81
C SER A 206 6.02 -5.46 4.16
N PHE A 207 5.15 -4.56 4.61
CA PHE A 207 5.20 -3.97 5.94
C PHE A 207 4.58 -4.90 7.01
N SER A 208 3.87 -5.94 6.58
CA SER A 208 3.16 -6.90 7.44
C SER A 208 3.73 -8.32 7.32
N ASN A 209 3.02 -9.32 7.85
CA ASN A 209 3.39 -10.72 7.68
C ASN A 209 3.02 -11.21 6.26
N LEU A 210 4.00 -11.19 5.35
CA LEU A 210 3.85 -11.68 3.97
C LEU A 210 3.28 -13.12 3.87
N PHE A 211 3.48 -14.00 4.85
CA PHE A 211 2.92 -15.35 4.82
C PHE A 211 1.40 -15.42 5.10
N ASN A 212 0.81 -14.32 5.59
CA ASN A 212 -0.63 -14.15 5.68
C ASN A 212 -1.21 -13.49 4.42
N CYS A 213 -0.39 -13.10 3.43
CA CYS A 213 -0.91 -12.62 2.15
C CYS A 213 -1.31 -13.82 1.28
N ASP A 214 -2.58 -13.89 0.86
CA ASP A 214 -2.98 -14.84 -0.18
C ASP A 214 -2.15 -14.62 -1.46
N THR A 215 -1.67 -15.74 -2.02
CA THR A 215 -0.76 -15.75 -3.17
C THR A 215 -1.47 -15.52 -4.50
N GLN A 216 -2.78 -15.73 -4.60
CA GLN A 216 -3.50 -15.75 -5.88
C GLN A 216 -3.37 -14.41 -6.63
N GLY A 217 -3.54 -13.29 -5.94
CA GLY A 217 -3.41 -11.96 -6.54
C GLY A 217 -2.00 -11.64 -7.06
N ALA A 218 -0.97 -12.07 -6.32
CA ALA A 218 0.42 -11.85 -6.72
C ALA A 218 0.80 -12.70 -7.95
N LEU A 219 0.25 -13.92 -8.05
CA LEU A 219 0.38 -14.78 -9.23
C LEU A 219 -0.33 -14.18 -10.46
N ILE A 220 -1.54 -13.64 -10.30
CA ILE A 220 -2.26 -12.93 -11.37
C ILE A 220 -1.44 -11.72 -11.87
N TYR A 221 -0.84 -10.95 -10.96
CA TYR A 221 0.00 -9.82 -11.36
C TYR A 221 1.26 -10.27 -12.12
N ALA A 222 1.93 -11.33 -11.66
CA ALA A 222 3.11 -11.90 -12.33
C ALA A 222 2.78 -12.41 -13.74
N GLU A 223 1.65 -13.10 -13.93
CA GLU A 223 1.20 -13.58 -15.25
C GLU A 223 0.93 -12.42 -16.22
N ILE A 224 0.22 -11.39 -15.77
CA ILE A 224 -0.09 -10.21 -16.58
C ILE A 224 1.17 -9.42 -16.94
N ALA A 225 2.12 -9.28 -16.00
CA ALA A 225 3.40 -8.63 -16.27
C ALA A 225 4.21 -9.43 -17.30
N ALA A 226 4.25 -10.76 -17.19
CA ALA A 226 4.92 -11.63 -18.14
C ALA A 226 4.30 -11.51 -19.55
N GLN A 227 2.96 -11.46 -19.67
CA GLN A 227 2.29 -11.22 -20.95
C GLN A 227 2.67 -9.85 -21.53
N GLN A 228 2.60 -8.77 -20.74
CA GLN A 228 2.93 -7.41 -21.19
C GLN A 228 4.39 -7.29 -21.68
N ILE A 229 5.32 -7.95 -20.99
CA ILE A 229 6.73 -8.03 -21.42
C ILE A 229 6.86 -8.81 -22.73
N GLY A 230 6.18 -9.96 -22.86
CA GLY A 230 6.14 -10.74 -24.10
C GLY A 230 5.61 -9.94 -25.29
N GLU A 231 4.49 -9.24 -25.12
CA GLU A 231 3.92 -8.36 -26.15
C GLU A 231 4.86 -7.22 -26.53
N ALA A 232 5.54 -6.59 -25.57
CA ALA A 232 6.50 -5.54 -25.84
C ALA A 232 7.72 -6.06 -26.64
N ILE A 233 8.20 -7.26 -26.31
CA ILE A 233 9.27 -7.94 -27.04
C ILE A 233 8.84 -8.23 -28.49
N GLU A 234 7.65 -8.80 -28.72
CA GLU A 234 7.20 -9.10 -30.09
C GLU A 234 6.94 -7.84 -30.93
N ARG A 235 6.37 -6.77 -30.33
CA ARG A 235 6.25 -5.47 -31.00
C ARG A 235 7.61 -4.91 -31.39
N SER A 236 8.64 -5.07 -30.54
CA SER A 236 10.02 -4.61 -30.85
C SER A 236 10.64 -5.38 -32.02
N LYS A 237 10.39 -6.69 -32.13
CA LYS A 237 10.84 -7.53 -33.25
C LYS A 237 10.12 -7.18 -34.55
N ALA A 238 8.80 -6.99 -34.50
CA ALA A 238 7.99 -6.63 -35.66
C ALA A 238 8.31 -5.23 -36.21
N GLY A 239 8.77 -4.30 -35.36
CA GLY A 239 9.29 -2.98 -35.77
C GLY A 239 10.68 -3.00 -36.41
N GLY A 240 11.39 -4.13 -36.41
CA GLY A 240 12.79 -4.28 -36.85
C GLY A 240 13.06 -4.16 -38.37
N GLY A 241 12.11 -3.65 -39.15
CA GLY A 241 12.29 -3.39 -40.58
C GLY A 241 13.12 -2.12 -40.80
N VAL A 242 14.44 -2.25 -40.93
CA VAL A 242 15.37 -1.12 -41.18
C VAL A 242 15.09 -0.47 -42.53
N ARG A 243 14.19 0.53 -42.54
CA ARG A 243 14.05 1.48 -43.63
C ARG A 243 15.00 2.65 -43.37
N MET A 244 16.18 2.59 -44.00
CA MET A 244 17.16 3.68 -44.01
C MET A 244 16.59 4.94 -44.71
N VAL A 245 15.82 5.74 -43.96
CA VAL A 245 15.44 7.10 -44.36
C VAL A 245 16.54 8.04 -43.88
N ARG A 246 17.49 8.30 -44.78
CA ARG A 246 18.55 9.29 -44.60
C ARG A 246 17.97 10.67 -44.89
N GLU A 247 17.56 11.41 -43.87
CA GLU A 247 17.20 12.82 -44.00
C GLU A 247 18.01 13.71 -43.06
N ASN A 248 18.38 14.88 -43.57
CA ASN A 248 19.45 15.71 -43.02
C ASN A 248 18.94 16.59 -41.87
N PHE A 249 19.65 16.57 -40.74
CA PHE A 249 19.45 17.53 -39.67
C PHE A 249 20.10 18.88 -40.04
N THR A 250 19.33 19.81 -40.58
CA THR A 250 19.72 21.23 -40.70
C THR A 250 18.80 22.10 -39.87
N LEU A 251 19.29 22.47 -38.68
CA LEU A 251 18.68 23.50 -37.84
C LEU A 251 18.74 24.86 -38.55
N ARG A 252 17.57 25.50 -38.74
CA ARG A 252 17.47 26.93 -39.03
C ARG A 252 16.36 27.56 -38.21
N SER A 253 16.76 28.31 -37.19
CA SER A 253 15.93 29.33 -36.57
C SER A 253 15.58 30.41 -37.60
N ALA A 254 14.35 30.91 -37.58
CA ALA A 254 13.96 32.11 -38.31
C ALA A 254 12.93 32.91 -37.50
N ASN A 255 13.25 34.18 -37.26
CA ASN A 255 12.37 35.13 -36.59
C ASN A 255 11.15 35.47 -37.46
N ALA A 256 10.05 35.87 -36.82
CA ALA A 256 8.99 36.65 -37.45
C ALA A 256 8.81 37.96 -36.66
N THR A 257 8.94 39.11 -37.34
CA THR A 257 8.80 40.45 -36.77
C THR A 257 7.88 41.31 -37.64
N GLY A 258 6.99 42.08 -36.99
CA GLY A 258 6.01 42.99 -37.61
C GLY A 258 4.60 42.67 -37.09
N GLY A 259 3.81 43.56 -36.46
CA GLY A 259 3.80 45.03 -36.45
C GLY A 259 2.59 45.51 -37.27
N SER A 260 1.66 46.35 -36.79
CA SER A 260 1.60 47.18 -35.57
C SER A 260 0.15 47.62 -35.21
N SER A 261 0.02 48.26 -34.03
CA SER A 261 -0.99 49.30 -33.62
C SER A 261 -2.29 48.80 -32.92
N ALA A 262 -2.88 49.50 -31.92
CA ALA A 262 -2.57 50.79 -31.27
C ALA A 262 -3.08 50.89 -29.79
N MET A 263 -2.48 51.82 -29.01
CA MET A 263 -2.98 52.63 -27.86
C MET A 263 -3.79 51.97 -26.71
N GLU A 264 -3.23 51.94 -25.48
CA GLU A 264 -3.52 52.82 -24.29
C GLU A 264 -4.57 52.16 -23.34
N THR A 265 -4.58 52.25 -22.00
CA THR A 265 -3.98 53.09 -20.92
C THR A 265 -3.68 52.18 -19.68
N ASP A 266 -3.05 52.56 -18.56
CA ASP A 266 -2.01 53.55 -18.19
C ASP A 266 -1.60 53.29 -16.69
N GLY A 267 -0.47 53.85 -16.23
CA GLY A 267 -0.20 54.15 -14.81
C GLY A 267 0.57 53.12 -13.94
N GLY A 268 1.64 53.61 -13.26
CA GLY A 268 2.00 53.14 -11.91
C GLY A 268 3.41 52.58 -11.69
N GLU A 269 4.37 53.44 -11.30
CA GLU A 269 5.69 53.02 -10.79
C GLU A 269 5.61 52.37 -9.40
N MET A 270 6.59 51.52 -9.03
CA MET A 270 7.45 51.78 -7.86
C MET A 270 8.74 50.96 -7.84
N LYS A 271 9.72 51.42 -7.05
CA LYS A 271 11.16 51.07 -7.12
C LYS A 271 11.60 49.91 -6.22
N ALA A 272 12.78 49.38 -6.55
CA ALA A 272 13.57 48.46 -5.74
C ALA A 272 14.24 49.10 -4.51
N SER A 273 14.42 48.28 -3.46
CA SER A 273 15.48 48.23 -2.43
C SER A 273 14.98 47.34 -1.28
N GLY A 274 15.79 46.62 -0.50
CA GLY A 274 17.23 46.38 -0.56
C GLY A 274 17.61 45.25 0.42
N GLU A 275 18.81 44.71 0.21
CA GLU A 275 19.64 43.83 1.06
C GLU A 275 19.21 43.55 2.52
N ASN A 276 19.22 42.26 2.92
CA ASN A 276 20.11 41.84 4.01
C ASN A 276 20.41 40.33 4.00
N SER A 277 21.52 39.94 4.63
CA SER A 277 22.27 38.72 4.29
C SER A 277 22.88 38.00 5.51
N VAL A 278 23.33 36.74 5.31
CA VAL A 278 24.34 35.99 6.13
C VAL A 278 23.85 35.40 7.49
N PRO A 279 24.38 34.26 8.01
CA PRO A 279 25.21 33.18 7.43
C PRO A 279 24.64 31.74 7.54
N ARG A 280 25.21 30.82 6.74
CA ARG A 280 25.54 29.45 7.21
C ARG A 280 26.94 29.48 7.83
N SER A 281 27.14 28.75 8.93
CA SER A 281 28.48 28.38 9.41
C SER A 281 28.56 26.86 9.52
N GLY A 282 29.55 26.26 8.85
CA GLY A 282 30.09 24.96 9.25
C GLY A 282 31.48 25.18 9.81
N ASP A 283 31.96 24.25 10.61
CA ASP A 283 33.38 24.04 10.83
C ASP A 283 33.68 22.54 10.90
N THR A 284 34.90 22.20 10.49
CA THR A 284 35.41 20.83 10.26
C THR A 284 36.44 20.47 11.35
N ILE A 285 37.17 19.36 11.18
CA ILE A 285 38.45 18.96 11.84
C ILE A 285 38.24 18.01 13.03
N GLU A 286 38.29 16.69 12.81
CA GLU A 286 39.48 15.78 12.84
C GLU A 286 39.55 15.06 14.21
N ASP A 287 40.18 13.89 14.40
CA ASP A 287 40.59 12.78 13.51
C ASP A 287 40.97 11.59 14.42
N GLY A 288 41.04 10.38 13.86
CA GLY A 288 41.70 9.22 14.45
C GLY A 288 40.88 8.39 15.44
N SER A 289 41.07 7.07 15.52
CA SER A 289 41.83 6.18 14.63
C SER A 289 41.49 4.73 15.00
N GLU A 290 41.48 3.83 14.01
CA GLU A 290 42.08 2.48 14.01
C GLU A 290 41.97 1.56 15.28
N ASN A 291 41.78 0.24 15.19
CA ASN A 291 42.04 -0.68 14.08
C ASN A 291 41.36 -2.06 14.29
N SER A 292 41.37 -2.88 13.22
CA SER A 292 41.42 -4.36 13.22
C SER A 292 40.52 -5.20 14.14
N ALA A 293 39.79 -6.18 13.58
CA ALA A 293 40.39 -7.46 13.18
C ALA A 293 39.39 -8.36 12.43
N ALA A 294 39.87 -9.10 11.44
CA ALA A 294 39.19 -10.26 10.87
C ALA A 294 39.90 -11.53 11.35
N GLU A 295 39.15 -12.58 11.70
CA GLU A 295 39.63 -13.96 11.67
C GLU A 295 38.51 -14.88 11.21
N ASP A 296 38.85 -15.77 10.26
CA ASP A 296 37.98 -16.82 9.74
C ASP A 296 37.78 -17.94 10.77
N ARG A 297 36.64 -18.65 10.69
CA ARG A 297 36.57 -20.09 11.02
C ARG A 297 35.65 -20.86 10.08
N GLU A 298 36.20 -21.92 9.53
CA GLU A 298 35.51 -22.91 8.70
C GLU A 298 34.60 -23.85 9.52
N ASP A 299 33.55 -24.32 8.85
CA ASP A 299 32.80 -25.56 9.00
C ASP A 299 32.83 -26.37 10.31
N ALA A 300 31.62 -26.56 10.86
CA ALA A 300 31.23 -27.81 11.52
C ALA A 300 29.81 -28.21 11.08
N THR A 301 29.72 -29.26 10.25
CA THR A 301 28.47 -29.79 9.71
C THR A 301 27.53 -30.34 10.78
N SER A 302 26.25 -29.96 10.75
CA SER A 302 25.17 -30.71 11.41
C SER A 302 23.93 -30.75 10.51
N ALA A 303 23.53 -31.94 10.09
CA ALA A 303 22.43 -32.14 9.15
C ALA A 303 21.06 -31.93 9.81
N GLY A 304 20.24 -31.06 9.21
CA GLY A 304 18.82 -30.86 9.55
C GLY A 304 18.09 -30.33 8.31
N GLY A 305 17.47 -31.23 7.55
CA GLY A 305 17.09 -30.95 6.16
C GLY A 305 16.07 -29.82 5.98
N GLU A 306 16.45 -28.83 5.16
CA GLU A 306 15.57 -27.76 4.68
C GLU A 306 14.37 -28.35 3.92
N LYS A 307 13.17 -28.13 4.47
CA LYS A 307 11.92 -28.44 3.75
C LYS A 307 11.58 -27.29 2.82
N SER A 308 12.23 -27.27 1.65
CA SER A 308 11.90 -26.37 0.54
C SER A 308 10.39 -26.37 0.25
N LEU A 309 9.83 -25.18 0.01
CA LEU A 309 8.42 -24.93 -0.30
C LEU A 309 7.86 -25.87 -1.39
N PHE A 310 8.71 -26.21 -2.37
CA PHE A 310 8.37 -27.04 -3.52
C PHE A 310 8.13 -28.54 -3.20
N GLY A 311 8.48 -29.00 -1.99
CA GLY A 311 8.23 -30.38 -1.57
C GLY A 311 6.74 -30.74 -1.46
N LYS A 312 5.87 -29.77 -1.10
CA LYS A 312 4.42 -30.00 -0.96
C LYS A 312 3.65 -29.93 -2.29
N ILE A 313 4.18 -29.20 -3.28
CA ILE A 313 3.44 -28.86 -4.52
C ILE A 313 3.38 -30.04 -5.51
N LYS A 314 4.33 -30.98 -5.47
CA LYS A 314 4.34 -32.17 -6.35
C LYS A 314 3.28 -33.24 -6.03
N GLY A 315 2.50 -33.09 -4.96
CA GLY A 315 1.49 -34.06 -4.55
C GLY A 315 0.08 -33.84 -5.10
N LEU A 316 -0.21 -32.67 -5.67
CA LEU A 316 -1.58 -32.21 -5.98
C LEU A 316 -1.98 -32.31 -7.46
N PHE A 317 -1.08 -32.78 -8.33
CA PHE A 317 -1.41 -33.14 -9.71
C PHE A 317 -0.87 -34.53 -10.05
N LYS A 318 -1.77 -35.53 -9.96
CA LYS A 318 -1.58 -36.86 -10.53
C LYS A 318 -2.93 -37.49 -10.85
#